data_AF-A0A554G141-F1
#
_entry.id   AF-A0A554G141-F1
#
_cell.length_a   1.000
_cell.length_b   1.000
_cell.length_c   1.000
_cell.angle_alpha   90.00
_cell.angle_beta   90.00
_cell.angle_gamma   90.00
#
_symmetry.space_group_name_H-M   'P 1'
#
loop_
_entity.id
_entity.type
_entity.pdbx_description
1 polymer ?
#
loop_
_entity_poly.entity_id
_entity_poly.type
_entity_poly.pdbx_seq_one_letter_code
_entity_poly.pdbx_strand_id
1 'polypeptide(L)'
;MLPGGYFILTPWLAPPEVPGNIPSPTLARLLNESIDNALADMNPRDAPGLIPEAAANSRVFLHEVSEVVARCSMGRLEPNQKYNKLEYHLVRVDGVRFKPIYTGTRCSEKTLIFRATFKEGRVDQAFTDGRERQSSVDDVRGRVAEFGQKVTWSDWDHHRARYFPPPPPPPAPRDVAKEWE
;
A
#
# COMPACT_ATOMS: atom_id res chain seq x y z
N MET A 1 9.67 -57.67 3.60
CA MET A 1 10.35 -56.37 3.76
C MET A 1 9.47 -55.31 3.12
N LEU A 2 8.83 -54.46 3.92
CA LEU A 2 8.06 -53.31 3.47
C LEU A 2 9.01 -52.11 3.41
N PRO A 3 9.18 -51.41 2.28
CA PRO A 3 9.76 -50.08 2.31
C PRO A 3 8.63 -49.10 2.67
N GLY A 4 8.66 -48.63 3.92
CA GLY A 4 7.80 -47.57 4.40
C GLY A 4 8.04 -46.29 3.60
N GLY A 5 7.04 -45.89 2.82
CA GLY A 5 7.00 -44.58 2.19
C GLY A 5 6.81 -43.52 3.27
N TYR A 6 7.81 -42.67 3.46
CA TYR A 6 7.67 -41.42 4.19
C TYR A 6 6.69 -40.52 3.43
N PHE A 7 5.44 -40.47 3.88
CA PHE A 7 4.53 -39.39 3.53
C PHE A 7 5.05 -38.12 4.20
N ILE A 8 5.71 -37.26 3.42
CA ILE A 8 6.01 -35.89 3.82
C ILE A 8 4.67 -35.16 3.86
N LEU A 9 4.01 -35.16 5.03
CA LEU A 9 2.92 -34.27 5.37
C LEU A 9 3.50 -32.87 5.64
N THR A 10 4.01 -32.21 4.60
CA THR A 10 4.10 -30.75 4.66
C THR A 10 2.67 -30.22 4.72
N PRO A 11 2.27 -29.46 5.75
CA PRO A 11 0.97 -28.83 5.75
C PRO A 11 0.94 -27.95 4.50
N TRP A 12 -0.02 -28.23 3.61
CA TRP A 12 -0.35 -27.39 2.47
C TRP A 12 -0.88 -26.05 3.01
N LEU A 13 0.04 -25.18 3.43
CA LEU A 13 -0.25 -23.79 3.73
C LEU A 13 -0.75 -23.18 2.42
N ALA A 14 -2.00 -22.73 2.41
CA ALA A 14 -2.58 -22.14 1.20
C ALA A 14 -1.81 -20.86 0.89
N PRO A 15 -1.33 -20.66 -0.35
CA PRO A 15 -0.64 -19.43 -0.70
C PRO A 15 -1.58 -18.24 -0.47
N PRO A 16 -1.02 -17.05 -0.14
CA PRO A 16 -1.79 -15.81 -0.11
C PRO A 16 -2.62 -15.63 -1.39
N GLU A 17 -3.84 -15.09 -1.26
CA GLU A 17 -4.68 -14.81 -2.43
C GLU A 17 -3.92 -13.93 -3.42
N VAL A 18 -3.88 -14.37 -4.68
CA VAL A 18 -3.21 -13.66 -5.77
C VAL A 18 -4.27 -12.86 -6.53
N PRO A 19 -3.96 -11.61 -6.95
CA PRO A 19 -4.85 -10.88 -7.84
C PRO A 19 -5.20 -11.70 -9.09
N GLY A 20 -6.47 -11.65 -9.48
CA GLY A 20 -6.89 -12.20 -10.76
C GLY A 20 -6.31 -11.40 -11.94
N ASN A 21 -6.55 -11.90 -13.15
CA ASN A 21 -6.07 -11.29 -14.39
C ASN A 21 -7.19 -10.59 -15.19
N ILE A 22 -8.35 -10.34 -14.57
CA ILE A 22 -9.47 -9.69 -15.24
C ILE A 22 -9.25 -8.17 -15.22
N PRO A 23 -9.17 -7.49 -16.37
CA PRO A 23 -8.99 -6.05 -16.41
C PRO A 23 -10.23 -5.33 -15.84
N SER A 24 -9.98 -4.26 -15.08
CA SER A 24 -11.01 -3.41 -14.48
C SER A 24 -10.67 -1.93 -14.70
N PRO A 25 -11.08 -1.33 -15.84
CA PRO A 25 -10.86 0.09 -16.12
C PRO A 25 -11.49 1.01 -15.08
N THR A 26 -12.65 0.61 -14.56
CA THR A 26 -13.33 1.34 -13.46
C THR A 26 -12.45 1.38 -12.21
N LEU A 27 -11.85 0.26 -11.82
CA LEU A 27 -10.94 0.24 -10.67
C LEU A 27 -9.70 1.11 -10.94
N ALA A 28 -9.09 1.02 -12.12
CA ALA A 28 -7.94 1.86 -12.48
C ALA A 28 -8.26 3.37 -12.35
N ARG A 29 -9.45 3.79 -12.78
CA ARG A 29 -9.93 5.16 -12.58
C ARG A 29 -10.07 5.51 -11.09
N LEU A 30 -10.73 4.68 -10.30
CA LEU A 30 -10.92 4.94 -8.86
C LEU A 30 -9.60 5.00 -8.09
N LEU A 31 -8.61 4.19 -8.48
CA LEU A 31 -7.27 4.24 -7.88
C LEU A 31 -6.55 5.55 -8.23
N ASN A 32 -6.66 6.04 -9.47
CA ASN A 32 -6.14 7.35 -9.85
C ASN A 32 -6.86 8.49 -9.11
N GLU A 33 -8.18 8.43 -8.94
CA GLU A 33 -8.94 9.40 -8.14
C GLU A 33 -8.42 9.44 -6.69
N SER A 34 -8.19 8.27 -6.08
CA SER A 34 -7.62 8.18 -4.73
C SER A 34 -6.20 8.78 -4.66
N ILE A 35 -5.36 8.54 -5.67
CA ILE A 35 -4.02 9.16 -5.76
C ILE A 35 -4.14 10.68 -5.88
N ASP A 36 -4.96 11.17 -6.79
CA ASP A 36 -5.06 12.61 -7.06
C ASP A 36 -5.63 13.36 -5.85
N ASN A 37 -6.57 12.76 -5.10
CA ASN A 37 -7.04 13.29 -3.81
C ASN A 37 -5.91 13.33 -2.78
N ALA A 38 -5.15 12.23 -2.61
CA ALA A 38 -4.05 12.17 -1.65
C ALA A 38 -2.96 13.21 -1.96
N LEU A 39 -2.70 13.50 -3.24
CA LEU A 39 -1.75 14.53 -3.65
C LEU A 39 -2.30 15.95 -3.43
N ALA A 40 -3.60 16.16 -3.58
CA ALA A 40 -4.23 17.44 -3.24
C ALA A 40 -4.09 17.75 -1.74
N ASP A 41 -4.19 16.73 -0.88
CA ASP A 41 -4.04 16.83 0.57
C ASP A 41 -2.58 17.05 1.02
N MET A 42 -1.60 16.92 0.12
CA MET A 42 -0.16 17.13 0.40
C MET A 42 0.27 18.60 0.31
N ASN A 43 -0.59 19.52 0.70
CA ASN A 43 -0.23 20.91 0.85
C ASN A 43 0.01 21.23 2.35
N PRO A 44 0.95 22.13 2.69
CA PRO A 44 1.25 22.43 4.09
C PRO A 44 0.09 23.01 4.90
N ARG A 45 -0.97 23.49 4.25
CA ARG A 45 -2.19 23.97 4.90
C ARG A 45 -3.05 22.81 5.41
N ASP A 46 -3.16 21.73 4.66
CA ASP A 46 -4.01 20.58 4.99
C ASP A 46 -3.21 19.46 5.71
N ALA A 47 -1.89 19.40 5.49
CA ALA A 47 -0.96 18.50 6.16
C ALA A 47 0.23 19.28 6.75
N PRO A 48 0.09 19.82 7.98
CA PRO A 48 1.14 20.59 8.64
C PRO A 48 2.45 19.83 8.77
N GLY A 49 3.55 20.51 8.47
CA GLY A 49 4.91 19.95 8.54
C GLY A 49 5.46 19.47 7.20
N LEU A 50 4.64 19.35 6.17
CA LEU A 50 5.13 19.12 4.80
C LEU A 50 5.78 20.38 4.21
N ILE A 51 6.71 20.18 3.28
CA ILE A 51 7.20 21.25 2.40
C ILE A 51 6.22 21.49 1.23
N PRO A 52 6.17 22.70 0.64
CA PRO A 52 5.27 22.99 -0.49
C PRO A 52 5.43 22.04 -1.70
N GLU A 53 6.62 21.48 -1.90
CA GLU A 53 6.95 20.59 -3.01
C GLU A 53 6.54 19.13 -2.76
N ALA A 54 5.99 18.78 -1.59
CA ALA A 54 5.70 17.40 -1.20
C ALA A 54 4.84 16.65 -2.24
N ALA A 55 3.77 17.28 -2.74
CA ALA A 55 2.91 16.69 -3.77
C ALA A 55 3.66 16.41 -5.09
N ALA A 56 4.50 17.34 -5.54
CA ALA A 56 5.31 17.17 -6.74
C ALA A 56 6.35 16.04 -6.55
N ASN A 57 6.97 15.97 -5.38
CA ASN A 57 7.93 14.93 -5.05
C ASN A 57 7.26 13.55 -4.93
N SER A 58 6.03 13.47 -4.41
CA SER A 58 5.24 12.23 -4.46
C SER A 58 4.88 11.83 -5.88
N ARG A 59 4.60 12.79 -6.79
CA ARG A 59 4.41 12.45 -8.21
C ARG A 59 5.67 11.85 -8.81
N VAL A 60 6.84 12.42 -8.55
CA VAL A 60 8.14 11.86 -8.97
C VAL A 60 8.32 10.44 -8.44
N PHE A 61 8.05 10.20 -7.15
CA PHE A 61 8.08 8.85 -6.57
C PHE A 61 7.15 7.87 -7.31
N LEU A 62 5.94 8.28 -7.67
CA LEU A 62 5.01 7.41 -8.42
C LEU A 62 5.55 7.03 -9.80
N HIS A 63 6.41 7.84 -10.43
CA HIS A 63 7.10 7.44 -11.67
C HIS A 63 8.12 6.30 -11.45
N GLU A 64 8.60 6.13 -10.22
CA GLU A 64 9.50 5.05 -9.85
C GLU A 64 8.75 3.73 -9.56
N VAL A 65 7.42 3.77 -9.38
CA VAL A 65 6.58 2.60 -9.11
C VAL A 65 6.12 1.98 -10.43
N SER A 66 6.29 0.67 -10.57
CA SER A 66 5.78 -0.10 -11.72
C SER A 66 4.49 -0.85 -11.40
N GLU A 67 4.36 -1.31 -10.15
CA GLU A 67 3.25 -2.18 -9.75
C GLU A 67 2.90 -1.99 -8.28
N VAL A 68 1.60 -2.05 -7.98
CA VAL A 68 1.08 -2.22 -6.62
C VAL A 68 0.15 -3.42 -6.58
N VAL A 69 0.44 -4.38 -5.71
CA VAL A 69 -0.40 -5.55 -5.46
C VAL A 69 -1.04 -5.44 -4.08
N ALA A 70 -2.36 -5.36 -4.07
CA ALA A 70 -3.16 -5.51 -2.86
C ALA A 70 -3.45 -6.99 -2.63
N ARG A 71 -2.98 -7.53 -1.50
CA ARG A 71 -3.23 -8.93 -1.12
C ARG A 71 -3.27 -9.12 0.38
N CYS A 72 -3.83 -10.25 0.79
CA CYS A 72 -3.81 -10.67 2.18
C CYS A 72 -2.42 -11.16 2.59
N SER A 73 -2.00 -10.87 3.82
CA SER A 73 -0.71 -11.31 4.37
C SER A 73 -0.65 -12.83 4.59
N MET A 74 -1.82 -13.47 4.71
CA MET A 74 -1.97 -14.92 4.91
C MET A 74 -2.95 -15.50 3.87
N GLY A 75 -2.76 -16.77 3.51
CA GLY A 75 -3.71 -17.51 2.69
C GLY A 75 -5.00 -17.83 3.44
N ARG A 76 -6.08 -18.11 2.71
CA ARG A 76 -7.44 -18.30 3.28
C ARG A 76 -7.54 -19.44 4.32
N LEU A 77 -6.71 -20.46 4.20
CA LEU A 77 -6.73 -21.65 5.05
C LEU A 77 -5.71 -21.60 6.20
N GLU A 78 -4.97 -20.49 6.35
CA GLU A 78 -3.98 -20.34 7.41
C GLU A 78 -4.63 -20.22 8.80
N PRO A 79 -4.01 -20.75 9.86
CA PRO A 79 -4.44 -20.48 11.22
C PRO A 79 -4.34 -18.98 11.55
N ASN A 80 -5.15 -18.49 12.50
CA ASN A 80 -5.17 -17.09 12.93
C ASN A 80 -5.66 -16.06 11.88
N GLN A 81 -6.63 -16.42 11.02
CA GLN A 81 -7.27 -15.50 10.07
C GLN A 81 -7.73 -14.16 10.67
N LYS A 82 -8.02 -14.11 11.98
CA LYS A 82 -8.33 -12.85 12.72
C LYS A 82 -7.23 -11.77 12.62
N TYR A 83 -6.00 -12.15 12.27
CA TYR A 83 -4.86 -11.24 12.08
C TYR A 83 -4.41 -11.16 10.62
N ASN A 84 -5.20 -11.69 9.68
CA ASN A 84 -4.89 -11.60 8.27
C ASN A 84 -5.05 -10.15 7.81
N LYS A 85 -3.95 -9.52 7.40
CA LYS A 85 -3.89 -8.10 7.06
C LYS A 85 -4.03 -7.92 5.57
N LEU A 86 -4.76 -6.91 5.13
CA LEU A 86 -4.65 -6.44 3.76
C LEU A 86 -3.40 -5.57 3.65
N GLU A 87 -2.50 -5.93 2.75
CA GLU A 87 -1.22 -5.26 2.51
C GLU A 87 -1.10 -4.81 1.06
N TYR A 88 -0.42 -3.67 0.86
CA TYR A 88 0.06 -3.24 -0.45
C TYR A 88 1.52 -3.59 -0.61
N HIS A 89 1.83 -4.33 -1.67
CA HIS A 89 3.18 -4.68 -2.08
C HIS A 89 3.54 -3.85 -3.29
N LEU A 90 4.49 -2.93 -3.13
CA LEU A 90 4.95 -2.04 -4.19
C LEU A 90 6.20 -2.62 -4.84
N VAL A 91 6.26 -2.51 -6.16
CA VAL A 91 7.44 -2.85 -6.97
C VAL A 91 7.86 -1.62 -7.75
N ARG A 92 9.15 -1.34 -7.76
CA ARG A 92 9.76 -0.26 -8.55
C ARG A 92 9.99 -0.71 -9.99
N VAL A 93 10.18 0.26 -10.88
CA VAL A 93 10.56 0.05 -12.28
C VAL A 93 11.86 -0.75 -12.46
N ASP A 94 12.76 -0.71 -11.47
CA ASP A 94 14.01 -1.51 -11.45
C ASP A 94 13.82 -2.92 -10.85
N GLY A 95 12.59 -3.30 -10.49
CA GLY A 95 12.24 -4.60 -9.90
C GLY A 95 12.40 -4.68 -8.38
N VAL A 96 12.92 -3.64 -7.72
CA VAL A 96 13.07 -3.61 -6.26
C VAL A 96 11.69 -3.60 -5.60
N ARG A 97 11.52 -4.44 -4.57
CA ARG A 97 10.28 -4.53 -3.79
C ARG A 97 10.40 -3.72 -2.50
N PHE A 98 9.39 -2.90 -2.23
CA PHE A 98 9.28 -2.22 -0.94
C PHE A 98 8.80 -3.18 0.15
N LYS A 99 9.00 -2.77 1.40
CA LYS A 99 8.36 -3.42 2.55
C LYS A 99 6.84 -3.37 2.38
N PRO A 100 6.10 -4.47 2.67
CA PRO A 100 4.64 -4.46 2.59
C PRO A 100 4.03 -3.38 3.48
N ILE A 101 3.03 -2.68 2.96
CA ILE A 101 2.34 -1.59 3.65
C ILE A 101 1.02 -2.14 4.17
N TYR A 102 0.84 -2.14 5.49
CA TYR A 102 -0.45 -2.47 6.07
C TYR A 102 -1.47 -1.37 5.79
N THR A 103 -2.61 -1.76 5.22
CA THR A 103 -3.68 -0.81 4.87
C THR A 103 -4.46 -0.29 6.09
N GLY A 104 -4.28 -0.86 7.28
CA GLY A 104 -5.18 -0.60 8.41
C GLY A 104 -6.38 -1.54 8.45
N THR A 105 -6.64 -2.27 7.37
CA THR A 105 -7.80 -3.15 7.20
C THR A 105 -7.41 -4.63 7.25
N ARG A 106 -8.24 -5.44 7.89
CA ARG A 106 -8.10 -6.91 7.89
C ARG A 106 -8.77 -7.53 6.68
N CYS A 107 -8.23 -8.65 6.23
CA CYS A 107 -8.84 -9.44 5.18
C CYS A 107 -10.14 -10.09 5.64
N SER A 108 -11.09 -10.15 4.71
CA SER A 108 -12.38 -10.81 4.80
C SER A 108 -12.73 -11.38 3.41
N GLU A 109 -13.80 -12.15 3.31
CA GLU A 109 -14.23 -12.72 2.02
C GLU A 109 -14.55 -11.63 0.96
N LYS A 110 -14.92 -10.42 1.40
CA LYS A 110 -15.23 -9.26 0.55
C LYS A 110 -14.03 -8.37 0.25
N THR A 111 -12.85 -8.72 0.74
CA THR A 111 -11.65 -7.92 0.52
C THR A 111 -11.30 -7.87 -0.96
N LEU A 112 -11.01 -6.66 -1.44
CA LEU A 112 -10.64 -6.45 -2.82
C LEU A 112 -9.14 -6.74 -2.99
N ILE A 113 -8.83 -7.84 -3.67
CA ILE A 113 -7.48 -8.23 -4.06
C ILE A 113 -7.27 -7.78 -5.50
N PHE A 114 -6.22 -7.01 -5.75
CA PHE A 114 -5.99 -6.43 -7.07
C PHE A 114 -4.50 -6.20 -7.36
N ARG A 115 -4.19 -6.08 -8.64
CA ARG A 115 -2.90 -5.61 -9.14
C ARG A 115 -3.12 -4.34 -9.95
N ALA A 116 -2.41 -3.28 -9.63
CA ALA A 116 -2.39 -2.03 -10.38
C ALA A 116 -1.02 -1.85 -11.01
N THR A 117 -0.95 -1.69 -12.33
CA THR A 117 0.28 -1.35 -13.04
C THR A 117 0.35 0.15 -13.24
N PHE A 118 1.55 0.69 -13.12
CA PHE A 118 1.80 2.13 -13.20
C PHE A 118 2.55 2.45 -14.48
N LYS A 119 2.18 3.58 -15.09
CA LYS A 119 2.89 4.19 -16.21
C LYS A 119 2.87 5.68 -16.02
N GLU A 120 4.04 6.31 -16.15
CA GLU A 120 4.17 7.77 -16.03
C GLU A 120 3.55 8.33 -14.73
N GLY A 121 3.74 7.63 -13.61
CA GLY A 121 3.25 8.08 -12.30
C GLY A 121 1.75 7.99 -12.10
N ARG A 122 1.03 7.27 -12.97
CA ARG A 122 -0.42 7.02 -12.88
C ARG A 122 -0.71 5.53 -13.01
N VAL A 123 -1.87 5.11 -12.50
CA VAL A 123 -2.35 3.74 -12.73
C VAL A 123 -2.80 3.62 -14.19
N ASP A 124 -2.15 2.76 -14.95
CA ASP A 124 -2.46 2.47 -16.36
C ASP A 124 -3.52 1.38 -16.44
N GLN A 125 -3.31 0.28 -15.72
CA GLN A 125 -4.24 -0.85 -15.69
C GLN A 125 -4.45 -1.36 -14.27
N ALA A 126 -5.64 -1.87 -14.01
CA ALA A 126 -5.95 -2.60 -12.79
C ALA A 126 -6.55 -3.96 -13.15
N PHE A 127 -6.15 -4.99 -12.40
CA PHE A 127 -6.58 -6.37 -12.57
C PHE A 127 -7.13 -6.92 -11.27
N THR A 128 -8.23 -7.64 -11.36
CA THR A 128 -8.93 -8.26 -10.23
C THR A 128 -9.37 -9.68 -10.59
N ASP A 129 -10.05 -10.34 -9.66
CA ASP A 129 -10.78 -11.60 -9.90
C ASP A 129 -12.28 -11.38 -10.16
N GLY A 130 -12.72 -10.13 -10.32
CA GLY A 130 -14.10 -9.76 -10.59
C GLY A 130 -14.98 -9.56 -9.36
N ARG A 131 -14.48 -9.78 -8.13
CA ARG A 131 -15.27 -9.57 -6.89
C ARG A 131 -15.78 -8.14 -6.74
N GLU A 132 -15.09 -7.15 -7.29
CA GLU A 132 -15.52 -5.74 -7.25
C GLU A 132 -16.90 -5.53 -7.89
N ARG A 133 -17.26 -6.36 -8.88
CA ARG A 133 -18.51 -6.25 -9.65
C ARG A 133 -19.75 -6.67 -8.87
N GLN A 134 -19.56 -7.24 -7.69
CA GLN A 134 -20.64 -7.60 -6.76
C GLN A 134 -21.02 -6.44 -5.82
N SER A 135 -20.36 -5.29 -5.94
CA SER A 135 -20.60 -4.09 -5.13
C SER A 135 -20.86 -2.90 -6.03
N SER A 136 -21.50 -1.86 -5.50
CA SER A 136 -21.68 -0.61 -6.26
C SER A 136 -20.32 0.07 -6.48
N VAL A 137 -20.23 0.93 -7.49
CA VAL A 137 -19.00 1.72 -7.75
C VAL A 137 -18.65 2.60 -6.54
N ASP A 138 -19.65 3.12 -5.83
CA ASP A 138 -19.44 3.96 -4.64
C ASP A 138 -18.89 3.15 -3.47
N ASP A 139 -19.35 1.91 -3.27
CA ASP A 139 -18.78 1.01 -2.27
C ASP A 139 -17.32 0.69 -2.59
N VAL A 140 -17.01 0.39 -3.86
CA VAL A 140 -15.64 0.12 -4.30
C VAL A 140 -14.77 1.37 -4.11
N ARG A 141 -15.28 2.56 -4.44
CA ARG A 141 -14.59 3.84 -4.20
C ARG A 141 -14.24 4.00 -2.73
N GLY A 142 -15.18 3.74 -1.83
CA GLY A 142 -14.94 3.78 -0.38
C GLY A 142 -13.84 2.81 0.07
N ARG A 143 -13.81 1.58 -0.46
CA ARG A 143 -12.79 0.57 -0.12
C ARG A 143 -11.39 0.93 -0.60
N VAL A 144 -11.27 1.67 -1.70
CA VAL A 144 -9.97 2.10 -2.24
C VAL A 144 -9.63 3.56 -1.93
N ALA A 145 -10.43 4.24 -1.12
CA ALA A 145 -10.24 5.67 -0.82
C ALA A 145 -8.86 5.98 -0.22
N GLU A 146 -8.36 5.10 0.64
CA GLU A 146 -7.03 5.25 1.27
C GLU A 146 -5.85 4.82 0.38
N PHE A 147 -6.10 4.23 -0.79
CA PHE A 147 -5.04 3.69 -1.65
C PHE A 147 -3.95 4.71 -1.96
N GLY A 148 -4.36 5.88 -2.46
CA GLY A 148 -3.47 6.97 -2.82
C GLY A 148 -2.62 7.43 -1.65
N GLN A 149 -3.22 7.60 -0.46
CA GLN A 149 -2.50 7.99 0.75
C GLN A 149 -1.46 6.94 1.14
N LYS A 150 -1.84 5.67 1.25
CA LYS A 150 -0.90 4.60 1.64
C LYS A 150 0.26 4.45 0.66
N VAL A 151 -0.01 4.54 -0.65
CA VAL A 151 1.03 4.42 -1.68
C VAL A 151 1.94 5.64 -1.65
N THR A 152 1.39 6.86 -1.72
CA THR A 152 2.21 8.07 -1.82
C THR A 152 3.00 8.38 -0.55
N TRP A 153 2.46 8.04 0.63
CA TRP A 153 3.13 8.29 1.92
C TRP A 153 4.18 7.23 2.26
N SER A 154 4.21 6.12 1.52
CA SER A 154 5.19 5.05 1.75
C SER A 154 6.65 5.46 1.50
N ASP A 155 6.86 6.50 0.70
CA ASP A 155 8.19 7.04 0.44
C ASP A 155 8.69 7.94 1.58
N TRP A 156 7.82 8.39 2.47
CA TRP A 156 8.16 9.36 3.52
C TRP A 156 9.21 8.84 4.50
N ASP A 157 9.14 7.54 4.83
CA ASP A 157 10.11 6.91 5.73
C ASP A 157 11.45 6.65 5.05
N HIS A 158 11.46 6.46 3.73
CA HIS A 158 12.65 6.13 2.94
C HIS A 158 13.39 7.38 2.47
N HIS A 159 12.64 8.43 2.11
CA HIS A 159 13.15 9.68 1.55
C HIS A 159 12.53 10.89 2.24
N ARG A 160 12.59 10.93 3.58
CA ARG A 160 12.00 11.99 4.41
C ARG A 160 12.32 13.42 3.91
N ALA A 161 13.55 13.65 3.45
CA ALA A 161 14.00 14.95 2.94
C ALA A 161 13.23 15.45 1.69
N ARG A 162 12.53 14.56 0.96
CA ARG A 162 11.64 14.95 -0.15
C ARG A 162 10.32 15.56 0.34
N TYR A 163 9.97 15.41 1.62
CA TYR A 163 8.62 15.71 2.11
C TYR A 163 8.59 16.66 3.30
N PHE A 164 9.62 16.63 4.14
CA PHE A 164 9.67 17.38 5.38
C PHE A 164 10.91 18.29 5.41
N PRO A 165 10.84 19.44 6.11
CA PRO A 165 12.02 20.21 6.40
C PRO A 165 13.01 19.38 7.23
N PRO A 166 14.31 19.73 7.23
CA PRO A 166 15.29 19.07 8.08
C PRO A 166 14.85 19.19 9.56
N PRO A 167 15.08 18.14 10.37
CA PRO A 167 14.73 18.20 11.78
C PRO A 167 15.53 19.32 12.47
N PRO A 168 14.93 20.02 13.45
CA PRO A 168 15.66 21.00 14.23
C PRO A 168 16.83 20.33 14.97
N PRO A 169 17.92 21.07 15.27
CA PRO A 169 19.01 20.53 16.07
C PRO A 169 18.48 20.13 17.46
N PRO A 170 19.05 19.08 18.09
CA PRO A 170 18.65 18.69 19.44
C PRO A 170 18.89 19.85 20.41
N PRO A 171 17.98 20.07 21.39
CA PRO A 171 18.16 21.11 22.39
C PRO A 171 19.45 20.87 23.17
N ALA A 172 20.14 21.95 23.55
CA ALA A 172 21.35 21.82 24.35
C ALA A 172 20.98 21.26 25.74
N PRO A 173 21.86 20.48 26.41
CA PRO A 173 21.56 19.89 27.73
C PRO A 173 21.09 20.91 28.79
N ARG A 174 21.60 22.15 28.71
CA ARG A 174 21.21 23.28 29.57
C ARG A 174 19.77 23.74 29.35
N ASP A 175 19.24 23.58 28.15
CA ASP A 175 17.89 24.01 27.79
C ASP A 175 16.90 22.91 28.21
N VAL A 176 17.29 21.64 28.09
CA VAL A 176 16.54 20.51 28.66
C VAL A 176 16.45 20.61 30.19
N ALA A 177 17.55 20.97 30.87
CA ALA A 177 17.56 21.10 32.32
C ALA A 177 16.54 22.14 32.84
N LYS A 178 16.32 23.23 32.10
CA LYS A 178 15.33 24.27 32.43
C LYS A 178 13.87 23.82 32.30
N GLU A 179 13.60 22.76 31.55
CA GLU A 179 12.22 22.23 31.40
C GLU A 179 11.76 21.44 32.63
N TRP A 180 12.68 21.06 33.52
CA TRP A 180 12.41 20.29 34.74
C TRP A 180 12.45 21.14 36.03
N GLU A 181 12.68 22.45 35.90
CA GLU A 181 12.65 23.46 36.99
C GLU A 181 11.32 24.23 36.99
#